data_AF-X1RHA6-F1
#
_entry.id   AF-X1RHA6-F1
#
_cell.length_a   1.000
_cell.length_b   1.000
_cell.length_c   1.000
_cell.angle_alpha   90.00
_cell.angle_beta   90.00
_cell.angle_gamma   90.00
#
_symmetry.space_group_name_H-M   'P 1'
#
loop_
_entity.id
_entity.type
_entity.pdbx_description
1 polymer ?
#
loop_
_entity_poly.entity_id
_entity_poly.type
_entity_poly.pdbx_seq_one_letter_code
_entity_poly.pdbx_strand_id
1 'polypeptide(L)' 'MIDFGVTERKKAALEQRMQKCNLFEKDIEEKFVRSSGAGGQKVNKSSTCVHLKHIP' A
#
# COMPACT_ATOMS: atom_id res chain seq x y z
N MET A 1 -2.06 -15.76 5.07
CA MET A 1 -0.88 -14.93 5.37
C MET A 1 -0.58 -14.13 4.13
N ILE A 2 -0.49 -12.82 4.24
CA ILE A 2 -0.11 -11.95 3.13
C ILE A 2 1.41 -12.06 2.96
N ASP A 3 1.84 -12.17 1.70
CA ASP A 3 3.25 -12.12 1.37
C ASP A 3 3.62 -10.70 0.96
N PHE A 4 4.48 -10.07 1.77
CA PHE A 4 4.93 -8.70 1.55
C PHE A 4 6.20 -8.64 0.69
N GLY A 5 6.76 -9.79 0.24
CA GLY A 5 7.97 -9.83 -0.58
C GLY A 5 9.22 -9.33 0.16
N VAL A 6 9.22 -9.37 1.50
CA VAL A 6 10.35 -8.97 2.35
C VAL A 6 10.84 -10.15 3.17
N THR A 7 12.08 -10.06 3.65
CA THR A 7 12.67 -11.05 4.57
C THR A 7 11.77 -11.31 5.79
N GLU A 8 11.71 -12.55 6.26
CA GLU A 8 10.92 -12.97 7.44
C GLU A 8 11.06 -12.04 8.65
N ARG A 9 12.28 -11.60 8.96
CA ARG A 9 12.53 -10.66 10.07
C ARG A 9 11.79 -9.32 9.90
N LYS A 10 11.74 -8.79 8.67
CA LYS A 10 11.04 -7.54 8.37
C LYS A 10 9.53 -7.74 8.39
N LYS A 11 9.05 -8.89 7.92
CA LYS A 11 7.64 -9.27 7.96
C LYS A 11 7.12 -9.30 9.41
N ALA A 12 7.79 -10.02 10.30
CA ALA A 12 7.43 -10.09 11.71
C ALA A 12 7.44 -8.69 12.39
N ALA A 13 8.44 -7.86 12.09
CA ALA A 13 8.52 -6.50 12.62
C ALA A 13 7.39 -5.60 12.08
N LEU A 14 6.97 -5.79 10.83
CA LEU A 14 5.86 -5.06 10.23
C LEU A 14 4.53 -5.46 10.87
N GLU A 15 4.24 -6.76 10.97
CA GLU A 15 3.04 -7.28 11.61
C GLU A 15 2.89 -6.79 13.05
N GLN A 16 3.98 -6.82 13.84
CA GLN A 16 3.97 -6.29 15.21
C GLN A 16 3.65 -4.79 15.28
N ARG A 17 4.16 -3.99 14.32
CA ARG A 17 3.85 -2.55 14.26
C ARG A 17 2.40 -2.30 13.87
N MET A 18 1.88 -3.04 12.90
CA MET A 18 0.48 -2.93 12.48
C MET A 18 -0.47 -3.30 13.63
N GLN A 19 -0.20 -4.40 14.33
CA GLN A 19 -0.96 -4.80 15.52
C GLN A 19 -0.92 -3.74 16.63
N LYS A 20 0.25 -3.15 16.92
CA LYS A 20 0.37 -2.07 17.91
C LYS A 20 -0.46 -0.83 17.55
N CYS A 21 -0.67 -0.58 16.25
CA CYS A 21 -1.48 0.52 15.76
C CYS A 21 -2.95 0.15 15.52
N ASN A 22 -3.38 -1.07 15.88
CA ASN A 22 -4.71 -1.62 15.52
C ASN A 22 -5.02 -1.51 14.03
N LEU A 23 -3.99 -1.57 13.18
CA LEU A 23 -4.13 -1.49 11.73
C LEU A 23 -4.32 -2.91 11.21
N PHE A 24 -5.49 -3.19 10.63
CA PHE A 24 -5.76 -4.46 9.98
C PHE A 24 -5.94 -4.25 8.49
N GLU A 25 -5.49 -5.21 7.68
CA GLU A 25 -5.60 -5.15 6.22
C GLU A 25 -7.06 -5.05 5.75
N LYS A 26 -8.02 -5.61 6.49
CA LYS A 26 -9.46 -5.47 6.25
C LYS A 26 -9.97 -4.02 6.34
N ASP A 27 -9.25 -3.18 7.08
CA ASP A 27 -9.59 -1.79 7.36
C ASP A 27 -8.77 -0.86 6.44
N ILE A 28 -8.05 -1.40 5.47
CA ILE A 28 -7.22 -0.67 4.52
C ILE A 28 -7.79 -0.88 3.12
N GLU A 29 -8.22 0.22 2.51
CA GLU A 29 -8.64 0.25 1.11
C GLU A 29 -7.47 0.68 0.23
N GLU A 30 -7.06 -0.18 -0.71
CA GLU A 30 -6.02 0.12 -1.70
C GLU A 30 -6.64 0.43 -3.06
N LYS A 31 -6.25 1.56 -3.66
CA LYS A 31 -6.67 1.96 -5.00
C LYS A 31 -5.48 2.39 -5.85
N PHE A 32 -5.34 1.76 -7.03
CA PHE A 32 -4.37 2.15 -8.04
C PHE A 32 -4.95 3.25 -8.92
N VAL A 33 -4.47 4.48 -8.72
CA VAL A 33 -4.91 5.64 -9.47
C VAL A 33 -3.84 6.06 -10.48
N ARG A 34 -4.29 6.70 -11.56
CA ARG A 34 -3.37 7.39 -12.47
C ARG A 34 -2.82 8.60 -11.74
N SER A 35 -1.50 8.78 -11.79
CA SER A 35 -0.87 9.99 -11.28
C SER A 35 -1.38 11.20 -12.08
N SER A 36 -1.88 12.23 -11.41
CA SER A 36 -2.21 13.51 -12.03
C SER A 36 -1.01 14.46 -11.91
N GLY A 37 -0.40 14.81 -13.03
CA GLY A 37 0.75 15.73 -13.07
C GLY A 37 1.11 16.09 -14.50
N ALA A 38 1.84 17.20 -14.70
CA ALA A 38 2.36 17.58 -16.01
C ALA A 38 3.41 16.55 -16.46
N GLY A 39 2.99 15.54 -17.21
CA GLY A 39 3.84 14.44 -17.63
C GLY A 39 3.37 13.80 -18.92
N GLY A 40 4.34 13.34 -19.72
CA GLY A 40 4.10 12.70 -21.01
C GLY A 40 3.42 11.33 -20.91
N GLN A 41 3.54 10.53 -21.97
CA GLN A 41 2.80 9.29 -22.19
C GLN A 41 2.84 8.28 -21.01
N LYS A 42 3.93 8.26 -20.23
CA LYS A 42 4.12 7.37 -19.06
C LYS A 42 3.15 7.67 -17.92
N VAL A 43 2.96 8.95 -17.59
CA VAL A 43 2.00 9.42 -16.55
C VAL A 43 0.56 9.23 -17.06
N ASN A 44 0.39 9.52 -18.36
CA ASN A 44 -0.74 9.18 -19.23
C ASN A 44 -1.33 7.79 -19.00
N LYS A 45 -0.52 6.74 -19.14
CA LYS A 45 -1.01 5.38 -19.44
C LYS A 45 -0.80 4.35 -18.33
N SER A 46 -0.11 4.70 -17.24
CA SER A 46 0.20 3.76 -16.16
C SER A 46 -0.35 4.23 -14.82
N SER A 47 -1.10 3.36 -14.13
CA SER A 47 -1.59 3.60 -12.77
C SER A 47 -0.50 3.26 -11.74
N THR A 48 0.56 4.08 -11.70
CA THR A 48 1.69 3.87 -10.78
C THR A 48 1.45 4.44 -9.38
N CYS A 49 0.39 5.21 -9.17
CA CYS A 49 0.10 5.80 -7.87
C CYS A 49 -0.82 4.88 -7.07
N VAL A 50 -0.41 4.55 -5.84
CA VAL A 50 -1.19 3.78 -4.88
C VAL A 50 -1.77 4.75 -3.87
N HIS A 51 -3.10 4.78 -3.77
CA HIS A 51 -3.83 5.45 -2.70
C HIS A 51 -4.22 4.39 -1.68
N LEU A 52 -3.60 4.44 -0.50
CA LEU A 52 -3.99 3.65 0.66
C LEU A 52 -4.81 4.50 1.61
N LYS A 53 -6.02 4.05 1.94
CA LYS A 53 -6.92 4.72 2.89
C LYS A 53 -7.27 3.76 4.02
N HIS A 54 -7.05 4.19 5.26
CA HIS A 54 -7.55 3.47 6.42
C HIS A 54 -9.01 3.87 6.69
N ILE A 55 -9.90 2.88 6.69
CA ILE A 55 -11.32 3.03 6.99
C ILE A 55 -11.53 2.31 8.34
N PRO A 56 -11.49 3.05 9.47
CA PRO A 56 -11.65 2.46 10.80
C PRO A 56 -13.06 1.89 11.05
#